data_AF-A0AAW5ULQ5-F1
#
_entry.id   AF-A0AAW5ULQ5-F1
#
_cell.length_a   1.000
_cell.length_b   1.000
_cell.length_c   1.000
_cell.angle_alpha   90.00
_cell.angle_beta   90.00
_cell.angle_gamma   90.00
#
_symmetry.space_group_name_H-M   'P 1'
#
loop_
_entity.id
_entity.type
_entity.pdbx_description
1 polymer ?
#
loop_
_entity_poly.entity_id
_entity_poly.type
_entity_poly.pdbx_seq_one_letter_code
_entity_poly.pdbx_strand_id
1 'polypeptide(L)'
;MQINLKDIVLAFRKYCPDHPLKMIADNFFDETGSFKMNLMAEGAWAINSVSAIARPLQFLAFHSEKAYRDMIINKVSAADKETFNLHNLISAFCELSVMNTFICRSSDPKSFVYENRVRDDSDKNVEFSIKMQDFTFNVEVKSANLVQEDQEIAKLLRENPSVLMIDARIPNYQEVVDKAQMPVRGCLDNKIKDFLVDANKKFSKSNGEKEVNLLVICWDDRIHQALMALKSPKAQGLLTANTYRHDKQGNPELYPNIDCVVVNKTYSLFKEYILGTLFRNFSPIYPVDPFFMLFGEGCIVDHNLTQDRHLMLNSIMQQNLMIVDETFADSLSPVSIATMSDGEPNTIKFRKYEM
;
A
#
# COMPACT_ATOMS: atom_id res chain seq x y z
N MET A 1 -20.97 -17.26 4.33
CA MET A 1 -20.99 -17.32 5.82
C MET A 1 -21.42 -15.96 6.34
N GLN A 2 -22.35 -15.88 7.30
CA GLN A 2 -22.76 -14.60 7.89
C GLN A 2 -21.94 -14.36 9.16
N ILE A 3 -20.81 -13.66 9.01
CA ILE A 3 -19.99 -13.18 10.14
C ILE A 3 -20.59 -11.88 10.64
N ASN A 4 -20.81 -11.76 11.95
CA ASN A 4 -21.28 -10.52 12.55
C ASN A 4 -20.14 -9.77 13.26
N LEU A 5 -20.41 -8.57 13.77
CA LEU A 5 -19.42 -7.73 14.43
C LEU A 5 -18.82 -8.41 15.67
N LYS A 6 -19.64 -9.14 16.43
CA LYS A 6 -19.22 -9.81 17.68
C LYS A 6 -18.19 -10.89 17.38
N ASP A 7 -18.39 -11.68 16.32
CA ASP A 7 -17.44 -12.72 15.91
C ASP A 7 -16.05 -12.13 15.62
N ILE A 8 -16.00 -10.97 14.97
CA ILE A 8 -14.76 -10.25 14.65
C ILE A 8 -14.10 -9.69 15.92
N VAL A 9 -14.89 -9.09 16.82
CA VAL A 9 -14.40 -8.62 18.13
C VAL A 9 -13.79 -9.77 18.93
N LEU A 10 -14.45 -10.93 18.95
CA LEU A 10 -13.95 -12.13 19.62
C LEU A 10 -12.66 -12.66 18.97
N ALA A 11 -12.49 -12.51 17.66
CA ALA A 11 -11.24 -12.82 16.99
C ALA A 11 -10.12 -11.85 17.41
N PHE A 12 -10.39 -10.54 17.47
CA PHE A 12 -9.42 -9.53 17.89
C PHE A 12 -8.88 -9.75 19.31
N ARG A 13 -9.72 -10.26 20.23
CA ARG A 13 -9.29 -10.62 21.60
C ARG A 13 -8.18 -11.67 21.65
N LYS A 14 -8.00 -12.45 20.59
CA LYS A 14 -6.99 -13.52 20.50
C LYS A 14 -5.63 -13.02 20.00
N TYR A 15 -5.50 -11.76 19.60
CA TYR A 15 -4.23 -11.20 19.14
C TYR A 15 -3.24 -11.00 20.30
N CYS A 16 -1.99 -10.64 19.99
CA CYS A 16 -0.99 -10.36 21.01
C CYS A 16 -1.40 -9.17 21.91
N PRO A 17 -0.96 -9.13 23.19
CA PRO A 17 -1.43 -8.14 24.16
C PRO A 17 -1.20 -6.68 23.76
N ASP A 18 -0.16 -6.40 22.99
CA ASP A 18 0.21 -5.07 22.48
C ASP A 18 -0.52 -4.70 21.17
N HIS A 19 -1.38 -5.57 20.64
CA HIS A 19 -2.16 -5.29 19.46
C HIS A 19 -3.27 -4.25 19.75
N PRO A 20 -3.38 -3.15 19.00
CA PRO A 20 -4.34 -2.08 19.28
C PRO A 20 -5.80 -2.56 19.20
N LEU A 21 -6.14 -3.41 18.23
CA LEU A 21 -7.49 -4.01 18.13
C LEU A 21 -7.85 -4.92 19.31
N LYS A 22 -6.89 -5.63 19.90
CA LYS A 22 -7.13 -6.40 21.14
C LYS A 22 -7.41 -5.46 22.29
N MET A 23 -6.58 -4.44 22.48
CA MET A 23 -6.78 -3.44 23.53
C MET A 23 -8.16 -2.80 23.43
N ILE A 24 -8.58 -2.42 22.22
CA ILE A 24 -9.93 -1.88 21.97
C ILE A 24 -11.01 -2.91 22.32
N ALA A 25 -10.88 -4.15 21.85
CA ALA A 25 -11.84 -5.22 22.13
C ALA A 25 -11.98 -5.52 23.63
N ASP A 26 -10.88 -5.60 24.36
CA ASP A 26 -10.87 -5.89 25.80
C ASP A 26 -11.46 -4.73 26.63
N ASN A 27 -11.13 -3.49 26.25
CA ASN A 27 -11.55 -2.31 26.99
C ASN A 27 -13.02 -1.93 26.72
N PHE A 28 -13.47 -1.98 25.47
CA PHE A 28 -14.77 -1.41 25.06
C PHE A 28 -15.87 -2.43 24.79
N PHE A 29 -15.55 -3.72 24.67
CA PHE A 29 -16.53 -4.77 24.41
C PHE A 29 -16.57 -5.77 25.57
N ASP A 30 -17.72 -6.40 25.79
CA ASP A 30 -17.92 -7.46 26.77
C ASP A 30 -17.44 -8.82 26.23
N GLU A 31 -17.54 -9.86 27.07
CA GLU A 31 -17.14 -11.24 26.75
C GLU A 31 -17.95 -11.86 25.60
N THR A 32 -19.12 -11.31 25.28
CA THR A 32 -19.95 -11.74 24.14
C THR A 32 -19.57 -11.02 22.84
N GLY A 33 -18.63 -10.06 22.91
CA GLY A 33 -18.27 -9.19 21.79
C GLY A 33 -19.26 -8.04 21.58
N SER A 34 -20.15 -7.76 22.53
CA SER A 34 -21.08 -6.63 22.47
C SER A 34 -20.41 -5.38 23.05
N PHE A 35 -20.72 -4.20 22.50
CA PHE A 35 -20.17 -2.94 23.02
C PHE A 35 -20.72 -2.65 24.42
N LYS A 36 -19.85 -2.26 25.35
CA LYS A 36 -20.22 -1.90 26.73
C LYS A 36 -20.98 -0.57 26.72
N MET A 37 -22.31 -0.62 26.77
CA MET A 37 -23.17 0.57 26.63
C MET A 37 -22.88 1.67 27.66
N ASN A 38 -22.39 1.32 28.85
CA ASN A 38 -21.96 2.28 29.87
C ASN A 38 -20.74 3.11 29.46
N LEU A 39 -20.01 2.71 28.40
CA LEU A 39 -18.85 3.42 27.85
C LEU A 39 -19.20 4.20 26.57
N MET A 40 -20.48 4.35 26.20
CA MET A 40 -20.87 4.94 24.92
C MET A 40 -20.37 6.38 24.73
N ALA A 41 -20.36 7.19 25.79
CA ALA A 41 -19.92 8.58 25.72
C ALA A 41 -18.42 8.72 25.41
N GLU A 42 -17.58 7.80 25.88
CA GLU A 42 -16.12 7.83 25.73
C GLU A 42 -15.57 6.86 24.67
N GLY A 43 -16.36 5.85 24.31
CA GLY A 43 -15.98 4.75 23.42
C GLY A 43 -16.66 4.76 22.06
N ALA A 44 -17.37 5.83 21.69
CA ALA A 44 -18.00 5.97 20.38
C ALA A 44 -16.98 5.81 19.22
N TRP A 45 -15.76 6.33 19.39
CA TRP A 45 -14.68 6.14 18.43
C TRP A 45 -14.27 4.67 18.27
N ALA A 46 -14.28 3.89 19.37
CA ALA A 46 -13.88 2.49 19.38
C ALA A 46 -14.87 1.63 18.59
N ILE A 47 -16.17 1.79 18.83
CA ILE A 47 -17.20 1.08 18.04
C ILE A 47 -17.16 1.49 16.57
N ASN A 48 -16.95 2.76 16.26
CA ASN A 48 -16.83 3.22 14.87
C ASN A 48 -15.60 2.62 14.18
N SER A 49 -14.46 2.56 14.87
CA SER A 49 -13.22 2.01 14.32
C SER A 49 -13.32 0.51 14.05
N VAL A 50 -13.80 -0.25 15.04
CA VAL A 50 -14.03 -1.70 14.87
C VAL A 50 -15.07 -1.95 13.78
N SER A 51 -16.14 -1.16 13.69
CA SER A 51 -17.15 -1.30 12.65
C SER A 51 -16.62 -1.01 11.25
N ALA A 52 -15.75 0.00 11.11
CA ALA A 52 -15.09 0.34 9.85
C ALA A 52 -14.20 -0.80 9.35
N ILE A 53 -13.47 -1.48 10.24
CA ILE A 53 -12.62 -2.63 9.90
C ILE A 53 -13.47 -3.90 9.69
N ALA A 54 -14.52 -4.09 10.49
CA ALA A 54 -15.37 -5.26 10.42
C ALA A 54 -16.16 -5.34 9.10
N ARG A 55 -16.61 -4.21 8.57
CA ARG A 55 -17.38 -4.15 7.33
C ARG A 55 -16.67 -4.80 6.12
N PRO A 56 -15.44 -4.40 5.73
CA PRO A 56 -14.73 -5.06 4.63
C PRO A 56 -14.40 -6.53 4.95
N LEU A 57 -14.13 -6.89 6.20
CA LEU A 57 -13.91 -8.29 6.60
C LEU A 57 -15.17 -9.16 6.42
N GLN A 58 -16.34 -8.64 6.82
CA GLN A 58 -17.64 -9.31 6.61
C GLN A 58 -17.95 -9.44 5.12
N PHE A 59 -17.68 -8.40 4.35
CA PHE A 59 -17.86 -8.40 2.91
C PHE A 59 -16.92 -9.42 2.23
N LEU A 60 -15.67 -9.51 2.68
CA LEU A 60 -14.73 -10.54 2.24
C LEU A 60 -15.21 -11.94 2.62
N ALA A 61 -15.72 -12.14 3.84
CA ALA A 61 -16.25 -13.44 4.30
C ALA A 61 -17.47 -13.92 3.49
N PHE A 62 -18.24 -12.98 2.94
CA PHE A 62 -19.35 -13.29 2.05
C PHE A 62 -18.86 -13.83 0.70
N HIS A 63 -17.76 -13.30 0.15
CA HIS A 63 -17.23 -13.68 -1.16
C HIS A 63 -16.18 -14.80 -1.10
N SER A 64 -15.38 -14.87 -0.04
CA SER A 64 -14.33 -15.87 0.15
C SER A 64 -14.08 -16.10 1.63
N GLU A 65 -14.59 -17.22 2.16
CA GLU A 65 -14.30 -17.65 3.53
C GLU A 65 -12.81 -17.89 3.75
N LYS A 66 -12.10 -18.43 2.74
CA LYS A 66 -10.65 -18.63 2.78
C LYS A 66 -9.92 -17.29 3.01
N ALA A 67 -10.25 -16.28 2.20
CA ALA A 67 -9.62 -14.95 2.30
C ALA A 67 -9.90 -14.29 3.65
N TYR A 68 -11.15 -14.36 4.12
CA TYR A 68 -11.51 -13.83 5.44
C TYR A 68 -10.73 -14.49 6.56
N ARG A 69 -10.64 -15.83 6.57
CA ARG A 69 -9.93 -16.58 7.61
C ARG A 69 -8.44 -16.24 7.62
N ASP A 70 -7.82 -16.18 6.44
CA ASP A 70 -6.42 -15.80 6.34
C ASP A 70 -6.19 -14.34 6.79
N MET A 71 -7.06 -13.42 6.35
CA MET A 71 -6.98 -12.02 6.72
C MET A 71 -7.13 -11.83 8.25
N ILE A 72 -8.12 -12.45 8.89
CA ILE A 72 -8.36 -12.28 10.33
C ILE A 72 -7.32 -13.00 11.20
N ILE A 73 -6.81 -14.17 10.78
CA ILE A 73 -5.90 -14.99 11.60
C ILE A 73 -4.44 -14.61 11.37
N ASN A 74 -4.03 -14.43 10.11
CA ASN A 74 -2.62 -14.35 9.75
C ASN A 74 -2.16 -12.94 9.39
N LYS A 75 -3.02 -12.11 8.76
CA LYS A 75 -2.63 -10.78 8.26
C LYS A 75 -2.96 -9.66 9.25
N VAL A 76 -4.23 -9.48 9.62
CA VAL A 76 -4.71 -8.44 10.54
C VAL A 76 -4.24 -8.65 11.98
N SER A 77 -3.94 -9.90 12.38
CA SER A 77 -3.29 -10.16 13.66
C SER A 77 -1.91 -9.50 13.76
N ALA A 78 -1.31 -9.18 12.60
CA ALA A 78 -0.05 -8.44 12.47
C ALA A 78 1.07 -8.98 13.37
N ALA A 79 1.05 -10.29 13.62
CA ALA A 79 1.97 -10.94 14.52
C ALA A 79 3.35 -11.03 13.87
N ASP A 80 4.37 -10.58 14.61
CA ASP A 80 5.77 -10.92 14.37
C ASP A 80 6.25 -11.67 15.62
N LYS A 81 6.30 -13.00 15.50
CA LYS A 81 6.45 -13.93 16.62
C LYS A 81 5.35 -13.71 17.65
N GLU A 82 5.71 -13.30 18.87
CA GLU A 82 4.78 -13.05 19.99
C GLU A 82 4.42 -11.56 20.14
N THR A 83 4.87 -10.70 19.22
CA THR A 83 4.72 -9.24 19.32
C THR A 83 3.96 -8.63 18.15
N PHE A 84 3.39 -7.45 18.36
CA PHE A 84 2.71 -6.68 17.32
C PHE A 84 3.72 -6.00 16.37
N ASN A 85 3.45 -6.06 15.07
CA ASN A 85 4.21 -5.34 14.05
C ASN A 85 3.31 -4.33 13.29
N LEU A 86 3.60 -3.04 13.47
CA LEU A 86 2.83 -1.95 12.85
C LEU A 86 2.80 -2.02 11.32
N HIS A 87 3.94 -2.34 10.69
CA HIS A 87 3.99 -2.44 9.23
C HIS A 87 3.12 -3.59 8.72
N ASN A 88 3.13 -4.73 9.39
CA ASN A 88 2.30 -5.87 9.01
C ASN A 88 0.80 -5.51 9.05
N LEU A 89 0.36 -4.76 10.06
CA LEU A 89 -1.03 -4.28 10.13
C LEU A 89 -1.35 -3.30 9.00
N ILE A 90 -0.47 -2.32 8.73
CA ILE A 90 -0.65 -1.38 7.62
C ILE A 90 -0.73 -2.14 6.29
N SER A 91 0.14 -3.12 6.07
CA SER A 91 0.16 -3.93 4.84
C SER A 91 -1.12 -4.75 4.70
N ALA A 92 -1.60 -5.38 5.78
CA ALA A 92 -2.86 -6.11 5.79
C ALA A 92 -4.05 -5.21 5.46
N PHE A 93 -4.08 -3.99 6.00
CA PHE A 93 -5.14 -3.02 5.70
C PHE A 93 -5.08 -2.52 4.26
N CYS A 94 -3.88 -2.29 3.71
CA CYS A 94 -3.70 -1.96 2.31
C CYS A 94 -4.29 -3.05 1.40
N GLU A 95 -3.93 -4.31 1.64
CA GLU A 95 -4.43 -5.45 0.86
C GLU A 95 -5.95 -5.62 1.00
N LEU A 96 -6.48 -5.57 2.23
CA LEU A 96 -7.91 -5.65 2.49
C LEU A 96 -8.68 -4.53 1.78
N SER A 97 -8.15 -3.31 1.79
CA SER A 97 -8.75 -2.16 1.10
C SER A 97 -8.77 -2.35 -0.42
N VAL A 98 -7.68 -2.85 -1.00
CA VAL A 98 -7.62 -3.15 -2.43
C VAL A 98 -8.61 -4.24 -2.79
N MET A 99 -8.63 -5.36 -2.07
CA MET A 99 -9.62 -6.43 -2.29
C MET A 99 -11.06 -5.91 -2.18
N ASN A 100 -11.37 -5.21 -1.08
CA ASN A 100 -12.71 -4.66 -0.85
C ASN A 100 -13.14 -3.73 -1.98
N THR A 101 -12.25 -2.85 -2.44
CA THR A 101 -12.52 -1.94 -3.57
C THR A 101 -12.89 -2.70 -4.83
N PHE A 102 -12.07 -3.69 -5.20
CA PHE A 102 -12.30 -4.50 -6.40
C PHE A 102 -13.62 -5.28 -6.31
N ILE A 103 -13.91 -5.90 -5.17
CA ILE A 103 -15.16 -6.64 -4.96
C ILE A 103 -16.36 -5.67 -5.04
N CYS A 104 -16.30 -4.50 -4.41
CA CYS A 104 -17.40 -3.53 -4.42
C CYS A 104 -17.68 -2.95 -5.82
N ARG A 105 -16.65 -2.79 -6.65
CA ARG A 105 -16.75 -2.18 -7.99
C ARG A 105 -16.99 -3.22 -9.09
N SER A 106 -16.76 -4.49 -8.80
CA SER A 106 -16.89 -5.55 -9.78
C SER A 106 -18.33 -5.70 -10.25
N SER A 107 -18.50 -5.88 -11.56
CA SER A 107 -19.79 -6.27 -12.16
C SER A 107 -20.14 -7.75 -11.89
N ASP A 108 -19.17 -8.55 -11.47
CA ASP A 108 -19.34 -9.95 -11.07
C ASP A 108 -18.51 -10.27 -9.80
N PRO A 109 -18.91 -9.78 -8.61
CA PRO A 109 -18.15 -9.98 -7.38
C PRO A 109 -17.95 -11.46 -7.00
N LYS A 110 -18.80 -12.36 -7.52
CA LYS A 110 -18.70 -13.81 -7.29
C LYS A 110 -17.51 -14.45 -8.00
N SER A 111 -16.91 -13.75 -8.97
CA SER A 111 -15.69 -14.17 -9.65
C SER A 111 -14.41 -13.97 -8.84
N PHE A 112 -14.51 -13.38 -7.63
CA PHE A 112 -13.35 -13.17 -6.77
C PHE A 112 -12.67 -14.49 -6.37
N VAL A 113 -11.40 -14.64 -6.71
CA VAL A 113 -10.56 -15.78 -6.36
C VAL A 113 -9.37 -15.29 -5.55
N TYR A 114 -9.28 -15.72 -4.30
CA TYR A 114 -8.18 -15.37 -3.39
C TYR A 114 -6.97 -16.29 -3.59
N GLU A 115 -5.78 -15.70 -3.62
CA GLU A 115 -4.52 -16.40 -3.92
C GLU A 115 -4.63 -17.23 -5.20
N ASN A 116 -5.04 -16.59 -6.30
CA ASN A 116 -5.22 -17.28 -7.56
C ASN A 116 -3.87 -17.71 -8.15
N ARG A 117 -3.78 -18.97 -8.58
CA ARG A 117 -2.64 -19.49 -9.30
C ARG A 117 -2.83 -19.24 -10.80
N VAL A 118 -2.35 -18.09 -11.25
CA VAL A 118 -2.49 -17.67 -12.67
C VAL A 118 -1.45 -18.31 -13.60
N ARG A 119 -0.46 -19.00 -13.02
CA ARG A 119 0.64 -19.68 -13.71
C ARG A 119 0.69 -21.14 -13.32
N ASP A 120 0.58 -22.03 -14.31
CA ASP A 120 0.73 -23.46 -14.09
C ASP A 120 2.18 -23.85 -13.77
N ASP A 121 3.16 -23.05 -14.21
CA ASP A 121 4.60 -23.28 -14.07
C ASP A 121 5.24 -22.67 -12.79
N SER A 122 4.44 -22.07 -11.92
CA SER A 122 4.90 -21.36 -10.71
C SER A 122 4.02 -21.69 -9.52
N ASP A 123 4.61 -21.94 -8.35
CA ASP A 123 3.86 -22.11 -7.09
C ASP A 123 3.50 -20.77 -6.42
N LYS A 124 3.78 -19.64 -7.10
CA LYS A 124 3.44 -18.32 -6.60
C LYS A 124 2.04 -17.91 -7.06
N ASN A 125 1.27 -17.36 -6.13
CA ASN A 125 -0.07 -16.86 -6.37
C ASN A 125 -0.08 -15.33 -6.35
N VAL A 126 -0.92 -14.72 -7.19
CA VAL A 126 -1.30 -13.31 -7.05
C VAL A 126 -2.20 -13.16 -5.83
N GLU A 127 -2.27 -11.98 -5.22
CA GLU A 127 -3.14 -11.77 -4.04
C GLU A 127 -4.60 -12.14 -4.33
N PHE A 128 -5.11 -11.74 -5.49
CA PHE A 128 -6.42 -12.18 -5.96
C PHE A 128 -6.62 -11.98 -7.47
N SER A 129 -7.64 -12.65 -8.00
CA SER A 129 -8.20 -12.36 -9.32
C SER A 129 -9.69 -12.03 -9.22
N ILE A 130 -10.19 -11.19 -10.11
CA ILE A 130 -11.62 -10.84 -10.17
C ILE A 130 -12.00 -10.33 -11.55
N LYS A 131 -13.23 -10.58 -11.98
CA LYS A 131 -13.79 -10.02 -13.21
C LYS A 131 -14.36 -8.64 -12.98
N MET A 132 -14.14 -7.73 -13.91
CA MET A 132 -14.79 -6.43 -13.97
C MET A 132 -15.16 -6.15 -15.42
N GLN A 133 -16.46 -6.03 -15.69
CA GLN A 133 -17.02 -6.01 -17.03
C GLN A 133 -16.51 -7.24 -17.82
N ASP A 134 -15.88 -7.00 -18.96
CA ASP A 134 -15.34 -8.04 -19.84
C ASP A 134 -13.92 -8.50 -19.48
N PHE A 135 -13.30 -7.91 -18.45
CA PHE A 135 -11.90 -8.13 -18.12
C PHE A 135 -11.72 -8.99 -16.87
N THR A 136 -10.70 -9.83 -16.87
CA THR A 136 -10.19 -10.48 -15.66
C THR A 136 -8.96 -9.71 -15.17
N PHE A 137 -9.03 -9.20 -13.95
CA PHE A 137 -7.88 -8.60 -13.28
C PHE A 137 -7.18 -9.65 -12.45
N ASN A 138 -5.86 -9.76 -12.61
CA ASN A 138 -4.97 -10.46 -11.71
C ASN A 138 -4.20 -9.40 -10.94
N VAL A 139 -4.37 -9.35 -9.63
CA VAL A 139 -3.90 -8.23 -8.81
C VAL A 139 -2.86 -8.69 -7.82
N GLU A 140 -1.72 -8.02 -7.84
CA GLU A 140 -0.67 -8.15 -6.84
C GLU A 140 -0.61 -6.85 -6.04
N VAL A 141 -0.67 -6.94 -4.70
CA VAL A 141 -0.60 -5.77 -3.82
C VAL A 141 0.73 -5.76 -3.10
N LYS A 142 1.45 -4.63 -3.16
CA LYS A 142 2.74 -4.45 -2.50
C LYS A 142 2.73 -3.20 -1.63
N SER A 143 3.32 -3.31 -0.45
CA SER A 143 3.59 -2.18 0.43
C SER A 143 5.01 -2.27 0.96
N ALA A 144 5.72 -1.15 1.05
CA ALA A 144 7.06 -1.10 1.62
C ALA A 144 6.98 -0.81 3.14
N ASN A 145 7.98 -1.25 3.90
CA ASN A 145 8.09 -0.89 5.32
C ASN A 145 8.59 0.55 5.49
N LEU A 146 7.70 1.51 5.19
CA LEU A 146 8.00 2.94 5.32
C LEU A 146 8.02 3.41 6.78
N VAL A 147 7.40 2.65 7.70
CA VAL A 147 7.56 2.88 9.15
C VAL A 147 9.02 2.71 9.58
N GLN A 148 9.70 1.66 9.11
CA GLN A 148 11.12 1.47 9.39
C GLN A 148 11.97 2.60 8.79
N GLU A 149 11.66 3.04 7.58
CA GLU A 149 12.36 4.18 6.97
C GLU A 149 12.18 5.45 7.80
N ASP A 150 10.95 5.75 8.25
CA ASP A 150 10.67 6.90 9.10
C ASP A 150 11.42 6.80 10.44
N GLN A 151 11.56 5.60 11.02
CA GLN A 151 12.34 5.39 12.25
C GLN A 151 13.83 5.70 12.07
N GLU A 152 14.42 5.29 10.95
CA GLU A 152 15.83 5.59 10.64
C GLU A 152 16.04 7.09 10.38
N ILE A 153 15.12 7.74 9.66
CA ILE A 153 15.16 9.20 9.47
C ILE A 153 15.01 9.93 10.82
N ALA A 154 14.07 9.51 11.66
CA ALA A 154 13.88 10.09 12.99
C ALA A 154 15.12 9.94 13.88
N LYS A 155 15.88 8.84 13.73
CA LYS A 155 17.15 8.66 14.45
C LYS A 155 18.19 9.70 14.04
N LEU A 156 18.36 9.93 12.75
CA LEU A 156 19.26 10.96 12.24
C LEU A 156 18.82 12.37 12.68
N LEU A 157 17.52 12.65 12.68
CA LEU A 157 16.95 13.93 13.07
C LEU A 157 17.03 14.24 14.58
N ARG A 158 17.27 13.24 15.44
CA ARG A 158 17.55 13.50 16.86
C ARG A 158 18.91 14.16 17.08
N GLU A 159 19.83 13.95 16.16
CA GLU A 159 21.22 14.43 16.22
C GLU A 159 21.48 15.58 15.23
N ASN A 160 20.58 15.81 14.28
CA ASN A 160 20.74 16.75 13.19
C ASN A 160 19.44 17.53 12.94
N PRO A 161 19.50 18.84 12.64
CA PRO A 161 18.29 19.64 12.40
C PRO A 161 17.53 19.21 11.12
N SER A 162 18.24 18.58 10.17
CA SER A 162 17.70 18.16 8.89
C SER A 162 18.45 16.96 8.33
N VAL A 163 17.81 16.22 7.42
CA VAL A 163 18.39 15.11 6.65
C VAL A 163 18.09 15.33 5.17
N LEU A 164 19.10 15.20 4.32
CA LEU A 164 18.95 15.23 2.87
C LEU A 164 18.46 13.87 2.39
N MET A 165 17.30 13.84 1.76
CA MET A 165 16.73 12.66 1.13
C MET A 165 17.04 12.69 -0.36
N ILE A 166 17.72 11.66 -0.84
CA ILE A 166 17.86 11.38 -2.27
C ILE A 166 16.66 10.52 -2.66
N ASP A 167 15.68 11.14 -3.31
CA ASP A 167 14.38 10.53 -3.63
C ASP A 167 14.41 9.71 -4.94
N ALA A 168 15.45 9.90 -5.76
CA ALA A 168 15.66 9.16 -7.01
C ALA A 168 17.14 8.85 -7.22
N ARG A 169 17.47 7.90 -8.13
CA ARG A 169 18.88 7.71 -8.52
C ARG A 169 19.42 8.97 -9.14
N ILE A 170 20.65 9.32 -8.77
CA ILE A 170 21.40 10.44 -9.33
C ILE A 170 22.81 9.96 -9.75
N PRO A 171 23.32 10.36 -10.92
CA PRO A 171 24.63 9.93 -11.41
C PRO A 171 25.80 10.27 -10.48
N ASN A 172 25.70 11.39 -9.74
CA ASN A 172 26.78 11.92 -8.90
C ASN A 172 26.51 11.70 -7.40
N TYR A 173 25.93 10.54 -7.03
CA TYR A 173 25.53 10.25 -5.64
C TYR A 173 26.65 10.51 -4.62
N GLN A 174 27.86 10.00 -4.88
CA GLN A 174 28.98 10.15 -3.96
C GLN A 174 29.37 11.61 -3.77
N GLU A 175 29.39 12.40 -4.85
CA GLU A 175 29.70 13.83 -4.78
C GLU A 175 28.65 14.60 -3.96
N VAL A 176 27.37 14.25 -4.09
CA VAL A 176 26.30 14.84 -3.28
C VAL A 176 26.46 14.48 -1.81
N VAL A 177 26.81 13.22 -1.50
CA VAL A 177 27.09 12.78 -0.12
C VAL A 177 28.29 13.53 0.46
N ASP A 178 29.39 13.64 -0.30
CA ASP A 178 30.63 14.27 0.17
C ASP A 178 30.47 15.79 0.40
N LYS A 179 29.58 16.44 -0.36
CA LYS A 179 29.29 17.89 -0.24
C LYS A 179 28.18 18.21 0.75
N ALA A 180 27.40 17.23 1.17
CA ALA A 180 26.26 17.46 2.05
C ALA A 180 26.72 17.92 3.44
N GLN A 181 26.15 19.03 3.92
CA GLN A 181 26.38 19.54 5.28
C GLN A 181 25.45 18.89 6.32
N MET A 182 24.73 17.85 5.92
CA MET A 182 23.77 17.12 6.74
C MET A 182 23.78 15.63 6.35
N PRO A 183 23.27 14.72 7.20
CA PRO A 183 23.17 13.31 6.85
C PRO A 183 22.39 13.11 5.56
N VAL A 184 22.82 12.14 4.75
CA VAL A 184 22.19 11.81 3.47
C VAL A 184 21.57 10.42 3.55
N ARG A 185 20.36 10.29 3.00
CA ARG A 185 19.63 9.03 2.91
C ARG A 185 19.27 8.72 1.46
N GLY A 186 19.59 7.51 1.00
CA GLY A 186 19.39 7.08 -0.39
C GLY A 186 17.95 6.74 -0.76
N CYS A 187 17.67 6.61 -2.06
CA CYS A 187 16.35 6.32 -2.58
C CYS A 187 15.90 4.87 -2.31
N LEU A 188 14.59 4.62 -2.38
CA LEU A 188 13.97 3.31 -2.15
C LEU A 188 13.67 2.52 -3.44
N ASP A 189 14.35 2.86 -4.53
CA ASP A 189 14.18 2.25 -5.86
C ASP A 189 14.35 0.71 -5.86
N ASN A 190 15.22 0.17 -4.99
CA ASN A 190 15.38 -1.27 -4.83
C ASN A 190 14.09 -1.97 -4.37
N LYS A 191 13.25 -1.30 -3.57
CA LYS A 191 11.95 -1.86 -3.15
C LYS A 191 11.00 -1.97 -4.35
N ILE A 192 10.95 -0.93 -5.19
CA ILE A 192 10.16 -0.93 -6.42
C ILE A 192 10.62 -2.03 -7.38
N LYS A 193 11.93 -2.18 -7.55
CA LYS A 193 12.55 -3.26 -8.32
C LYS A 193 12.15 -4.64 -7.78
N ASP A 194 12.23 -4.86 -6.46
CA ASP A 194 11.84 -6.13 -5.85
C ASP A 194 10.34 -6.42 -6.08
N PHE A 195 9.48 -5.40 -6.04
CA PHE A 195 8.05 -5.52 -6.34
C PHE A 195 7.79 -5.92 -7.80
N LEU A 196 8.45 -5.26 -8.76
CA LEU A 196 8.34 -5.61 -10.18
C LEU A 196 8.84 -7.04 -10.45
N VAL A 197 9.99 -7.42 -9.88
CA VAL A 197 10.55 -8.77 -10.04
C VAL A 197 9.60 -9.83 -9.47
N ASP A 198 9.00 -9.59 -8.30
CA ASP A 198 8.10 -10.55 -7.67
C ASP A 198 6.77 -10.66 -8.42
N ALA A 199 6.15 -9.53 -8.76
CA ALA A 199 4.90 -9.49 -9.53
C ALA A 199 5.06 -10.15 -10.90
N ASN A 200 6.15 -9.86 -11.62
CA ASN A 200 6.44 -10.46 -12.93
C ASN A 200 6.62 -12.00 -12.85
N LYS A 201 7.03 -12.54 -11.70
CA LYS A 201 7.12 -14.00 -11.46
C LYS A 201 5.77 -14.63 -11.09
N LYS A 202 4.83 -13.84 -10.56
CA LYS A 202 3.48 -14.29 -10.18
C LYS A 202 2.55 -14.28 -11.38
N PHE A 203 2.61 -13.24 -12.21
CA PHE A 203 1.76 -13.10 -13.39
C PHE A 203 2.19 -14.02 -14.55
N SER A 204 1.21 -14.60 -15.24
CA SER A 204 1.37 -15.18 -16.57
C SER A 204 1.41 -14.06 -17.61
N LYS A 205 2.05 -14.29 -18.76
CA LYS A 205 1.96 -13.32 -19.86
C LYS A 205 0.50 -13.21 -20.30
N SER A 206 -0.06 -12.00 -20.34
CA SER A 206 -1.43 -11.79 -20.80
C SER A 206 -1.52 -12.25 -22.26
N ASN A 207 -2.35 -13.27 -22.50
CA ASN A 207 -2.47 -13.93 -23.81
C ASN A 207 -3.68 -13.43 -24.62
N GLY A 208 -4.40 -12.42 -24.12
CA GLY A 208 -5.60 -11.90 -24.79
C GLY A 208 -5.95 -10.48 -24.38
N GLU A 209 -6.86 -9.86 -25.15
CA GLU A 209 -7.30 -8.48 -24.95
C GLU A 209 -8.06 -8.24 -23.63
N LYS A 210 -8.49 -9.31 -22.94
CA LYS A 210 -9.42 -9.26 -21.78
C LYS A 210 -8.79 -9.66 -20.44
N GLU A 211 -7.47 -9.72 -20.34
CA GLU A 211 -6.76 -9.97 -19.08
C GLU A 211 -5.84 -8.79 -18.73
N VAL A 212 -5.85 -8.40 -17.45
CA VAL A 212 -5.04 -7.29 -16.93
C VAL A 212 -4.27 -7.74 -15.70
N ASN A 213 -2.95 -7.83 -15.81
CA ASN A 213 -2.04 -8.05 -14.71
C ASN A 213 -1.63 -6.73 -14.07
N LEU A 214 -2.21 -6.46 -12.91
CA LEU A 214 -2.10 -5.18 -12.21
C LEU A 214 -1.24 -5.31 -10.95
N LEU A 215 -0.12 -4.59 -10.92
CA LEU A 215 0.64 -4.37 -9.69
C LEU A 215 0.13 -3.11 -8.99
N VAL A 216 -0.40 -3.24 -7.78
CA VAL A 216 -0.78 -2.12 -6.91
C VAL A 216 0.30 -1.89 -5.87
N ILE A 217 0.93 -0.72 -5.89
CA ILE A 217 1.93 -0.29 -4.92
C ILE A 217 1.27 0.72 -3.97
N CYS A 218 1.01 0.27 -2.74
CA CYS A 218 0.59 1.13 -1.65
C CYS A 218 1.81 1.81 -1.03
N TRP A 219 1.93 3.11 -1.31
CA TRP A 219 2.98 3.99 -0.85
C TRP A 219 2.43 5.07 0.06
N ASP A 220 3.29 5.96 0.55
CA ASP A 220 2.89 7.13 1.31
C ASP A 220 2.93 8.43 0.49
N ASP A 221 2.87 9.58 1.16
CA ASP A 221 2.91 10.89 0.51
C ASP A 221 4.18 11.18 -0.28
N ARG A 222 5.23 10.35 -0.13
CA ARG A 222 6.45 10.37 -0.95
C ARG A 222 6.29 9.58 -2.25
N ILE A 223 5.09 9.54 -2.81
CA ILE A 223 4.75 8.78 -4.02
C ILE A 223 5.67 9.11 -5.20
N HIS A 224 6.20 10.34 -5.26
CA HIS A 224 7.14 10.78 -6.29
C HIS A 224 8.39 9.89 -6.36
N GLN A 225 8.86 9.34 -5.24
CA GLN A 225 10.00 8.39 -5.21
C GLN A 225 9.71 7.15 -6.06
N ALA A 226 8.53 6.56 -5.87
CA ALA A 226 8.11 5.39 -6.62
C ALA A 226 7.91 5.71 -8.11
N LEU A 227 7.33 6.86 -8.43
CA LEU A 227 7.11 7.30 -9.81
C LEU A 227 8.41 7.54 -10.57
N MET A 228 9.38 8.22 -9.96
CA MET A 228 10.70 8.41 -10.57
C MET A 228 11.42 7.07 -10.74
N ALA A 229 11.42 6.21 -9.72
CA ALA A 229 12.02 4.87 -9.80
C ALA A 229 11.39 3.98 -10.89
N LEU A 230 10.12 4.19 -11.23
CA LEU A 230 9.45 3.49 -12.32
C LEU A 230 9.74 4.12 -13.68
N LYS A 231 9.61 5.44 -13.83
CA LYS A 231 9.39 6.06 -15.14
C LYS A 231 10.26 7.28 -15.48
N SER A 232 11.16 7.74 -14.61
CA SER A 232 12.07 8.85 -14.95
C SER A 232 13.31 8.37 -15.69
N PRO A 233 13.55 8.73 -16.97
CA PRO A 233 14.79 8.39 -17.65
C PRO A 233 16.02 9.02 -17.00
N LYS A 234 15.91 10.24 -16.46
CA LYS A 234 17.02 10.89 -15.73
C LYS A 234 17.43 10.13 -14.48
N ALA A 235 16.45 9.52 -13.79
CA ALA A 235 16.68 8.68 -12.63
C ALA A 235 16.88 7.20 -12.98
N GLN A 236 17.12 6.87 -14.26
CA GLN A 236 17.29 5.49 -14.72
C GLN A 236 16.12 4.57 -14.33
N GLY A 237 14.90 5.05 -14.50
CA GLY A 237 13.67 4.36 -14.10
C GLY A 237 13.52 2.97 -14.70
N LEU A 238 12.97 2.05 -13.92
CA LEU A 238 12.92 0.61 -14.20
C LEU A 238 12.09 0.23 -15.43
N LEU A 239 11.14 1.09 -15.86
CA LEU A 239 10.27 0.89 -17.01
C LEU A 239 10.64 1.81 -18.19
N THR A 240 11.91 2.25 -18.23
CA THR A 240 12.47 3.11 -19.28
C THR A 240 13.60 2.39 -20.02
N ALA A 241 13.94 2.88 -21.22
CA ALA A 241 15.10 2.37 -21.95
C ALA A 241 16.44 2.64 -21.24
N ASN A 242 16.49 3.63 -20.33
CA ASN A 242 17.69 4.02 -19.58
C ASN A 242 17.74 3.39 -18.17
N THR A 243 17.04 2.27 -17.95
CA THR A 243 17.03 1.57 -16.67
C THR A 243 18.44 1.19 -16.20
N TYR A 244 18.67 1.22 -14.88
CA TYR A 244 19.93 0.73 -14.31
C TYR A 244 20.03 -0.80 -14.28
N ARG A 245 18.93 -1.50 -14.58
CA ARG A 245 18.84 -2.97 -14.56
C ARG A 245 18.99 -3.51 -15.98
N HIS A 246 20.03 -4.31 -16.19
CA HIS A 246 20.29 -4.95 -17.46
C HIS A 246 20.27 -6.48 -17.30
N ASP A 247 19.82 -7.17 -18.34
CA ASP A 247 19.90 -8.62 -18.45
C ASP A 247 21.35 -9.11 -18.65
N LYS A 248 21.53 -10.42 -18.77
CA LYS A 248 22.87 -11.03 -18.97
C LYS A 248 23.51 -10.64 -20.31
N GLN A 249 22.73 -10.14 -21.25
CA GLN A 249 23.13 -9.72 -22.59
C GLN A 249 23.40 -8.22 -22.65
N GLY A 250 23.18 -7.49 -21.55
CA GLY A 250 23.37 -6.04 -21.48
C GLY A 250 22.19 -5.22 -22.00
N ASN A 251 21.03 -5.83 -22.24
CA ASN A 251 19.82 -5.09 -22.62
C ASN A 251 19.04 -4.64 -21.37
N PRO A 252 18.25 -3.55 -21.45
CA PRO A 252 17.28 -3.19 -20.41
C PRO A 252 16.44 -4.39 -19.94
N GLU A 253 16.42 -4.65 -18.63
CA GLU A 253 15.58 -5.69 -18.05
C GLU A 253 14.10 -5.32 -18.19
N LEU A 254 13.29 -6.25 -18.71
CA LEU A 254 11.86 -6.04 -18.96
C LEU A 254 11.00 -6.82 -17.95
N TYR A 255 9.77 -6.34 -17.77
CA TYR A 255 8.75 -6.98 -16.92
C TYR A 255 7.50 -7.35 -17.75
N PRO A 256 7.62 -8.27 -18.71
CA PRO A 256 6.62 -8.50 -19.75
C PRO A 256 5.29 -9.10 -19.25
N ASN A 257 5.23 -9.57 -18.00
CA ASN A 257 4.01 -10.12 -17.42
C ASN A 257 3.24 -9.09 -16.60
N ILE A 258 3.79 -7.88 -16.40
CA ILE A 258 3.10 -6.78 -15.74
C ILE A 258 2.54 -5.88 -16.83
N ASP A 259 1.23 -5.74 -16.85
CA ASP A 259 0.57 -4.86 -17.80
C ASP A 259 0.58 -3.41 -17.32
N CYS A 260 0.32 -3.21 -16.02
CA CYS A 260 0.11 -1.89 -15.46
C CYS A 260 0.55 -1.86 -14.00
N VAL A 261 1.08 -0.71 -13.57
CA VAL A 261 1.38 -0.40 -12.17
C VAL A 261 0.52 0.76 -11.70
N VAL A 262 -0.19 0.57 -10.60
CA VAL A 262 -0.89 1.66 -9.90
C VAL A 262 -0.16 1.95 -8.61
N VAL A 263 0.31 3.18 -8.45
CA VAL A 263 0.90 3.67 -7.20
C VAL A 263 -0.10 4.58 -6.51
N ASN A 264 -0.33 4.41 -5.21
CA ASN A 264 -1.27 5.21 -4.45
C ASN A 264 -0.74 5.53 -3.04
N LYS A 265 -1.44 6.42 -2.32
CA LYS A 265 -1.10 6.86 -0.97
C LYS A 265 -1.75 6.05 0.16
N THR A 266 -2.28 4.86 -0.14
CA THR A 266 -3.04 4.06 0.83
C THR A 266 -2.21 3.65 2.04
N TYR A 267 -0.88 3.55 1.93
CA TYR A 267 -0.03 3.33 3.09
C TYR A 267 -0.07 4.51 4.06
N SER A 268 -0.01 5.76 3.56
CA SER A 268 -0.09 6.96 4.42
C SER A 268 -1.42 7.00 5.15
N LEU A 269 -2.52 6.78 4.42
CA LEU A 269 -3.87 6.74 4.98
C LEU A 269 -3.98 5.74 6.15
N PHE A 270 -3.49 4.51 5.97
CA PHE A 270 -3.57 3.51 7.04
C PHE A 270 -2.55 3.74 8.15
N LYS A 271 -1.38 4.29 7.86
CA LYS A 271 -0.42 4.72 8.88
C LYS A 271 -1.06 5.76 9.80
N GLU A 272 -1.68 6.80 9.24
CA GLU A 272 -2.39 7.83 9.99
C GLU A 272 -3.62 7.27 10.72
N TYR A 273 -4.42 6.45 10.06
CA TYR A 273 -5.59 5.82 10.67
C TYR A 273 -5.22 4.98 11.89
N ILE A 274 -4.20 4.12 11.78
CA ILE A 274 -3.77 3.26 12.89
C ILE A 274 -3.14 4.09 14.01
N LEU A 275 -2.20 4.99 13.70
CA LEU A 275 -1.51 5.78 14.72
C LEU A 275 -2.42 6.81 15.40
N GLY A 276 -3.30 7.47 14.66
CA GLY A 276 -4.24 8.46 15.18
C GLY A 276 -5.45 7.82 15.85
N THR A 277 -6.12 6.90 15.17
CA THR A 277 -7.41 6.38 15.63
C THR A 277 -7.25 5.22 16.59
N LEU A 278 -6.41 4.24 16.26
CA LEU A 278 -6.31 3.02 17.06
C LEU A 278 -5.39 3.16 18.27
N PHE A 279 -4.30 3.95 18.16
CA PHE A 279 -3.36 4.17 19.27
C PHE A 279 -3.64 5.43 20.10
N ARG A 280 -4.04 6.54 19.47
CA ARG A 280 -4.21 7.84 20.16
C ARG A 280 -5.66 8.17 20.50
N ASN A 281 -6.60 7.26 20.23
CA ASN A 281 -8.05 7.44 20.45
C ASN A 281 -8.59 8.72 19.79
N PHE A 282 -7.90 9.24 18.77
CA PHE A 282 -8.26 10.48 18.11
C PHE A 282 -9.22 10.15 16.96
N SER A 283 -10.48 10.54 17.10
CA SER A 283 -11.44 10.52 16.00
C SER A 283 -11.84 11.96 15.66
N PRO A 284 -11.02 12.70 14.91
CA PRO A 284 -11.56 13.85 14.23
C PRO A 284 -12.41 13.24 13.13
N ILE A 285 -13.74 13.29 13.25
CA ILE A 285 -14.75 13.00 12.20
C ILE A 285 -14.06 12.53 10.91
N TYR A 286 -13.64 11.26 10.83
CA TYR A 286 -13.16 10.71 9.56
C TYR A 286 -14.47 10.50 8.82
N PRO A 287 -14.86 11.39 7.88
CA PRO A 287 -16.19 11.35 7.31
C PRO A 287 -16.35 10.14 6.37
N VAL A 288 -15.27 9.37 6.17
CA VAL A 288 -15.12 8.37 5.12
C VAL A 288 -14.52 7.10 5.71
N ASP A 289 -15.16 5.97 5.41
CA ASP A 289 -14.63 4.64 5.68
C ASP A 289 -13.27 4.46 4.99
N PRO A 290 -12.17 4.21 5.74
CA PRO A 290 -10.82 4.13 5.15
C PRO A 290 -10.65 2.93 4.20
N PHE A 291 -11.56 1.95 4.24
CA PHE A 291 -11.58 0.79 3.34
C PHE A 291 -12.50 0.97 2.13
N PHE A 292 -13.24 2.08 2.07
CA PHE A 292 -14.06 2.45 0.91
C PHE A 292 -13.32 3.43 -0.02
N MET A 293 -12.16 3.93 0.41
CA MET A 293 -11.26 4.77 -0.38
C MET A 293 -10.04 4.00 -0.91
N LEU A 294 -10.14 3.50 -2.12
CA LEU A 294 -9.08 3.77 -3.11
C LEU A 294 -9.74 4.70 -4.12
N PHE A 295 -9.12 5.67 -4.78
CA PHE A 295 -7.79 6.21 -4.99
C PHE A 295 -7.96 7.73 -4.83
N GLY A 296 -8.00 8.23 -3.59
CA GLY A 296 -8.14 9.68 -3.35
C GLY A 296 -7.13 10.49 -4.19
N GLU A 297 -5.93 9.92 -4.39
CA GLU A 297 -4.94 10.30 -5.38
C GLU A 297 -4.11 9.04 -5.76
N GLY A 298 -4.20 8.59 -7.01
CA GLY A 298 -3.43 7.46 -7.52
C GLY A 298 -2.82 7.77 -8.88
N CYS A 299 -1.68 7.16 -9.16
CA CYS A 299 -0.95 7.32 -10.40
C CYS A 299 -0.87 5.98 -11.12
N ILE A 300 -1.11 6.01 -12.43
CA ILE A 300 -0.95 4.86 -13.31
C ILE A 300 0.35 5.01 -14.10
N VAL A 301 1.18 3.96 -14.04
CA VAL A 301 2.41 3.82 -14.83
C VAL A 301 2.27 2.57 -15.67
N ASP A 302 2.36 2.73 -16.99
CA ASP A 302 2.27 1.64 -17.95
C ASP A 302 3.40 1.78 -18.98
N HIS A 303 3.87 0.64 -19.47
CA HIS A 303 4.92 0.56 -20.47
C HIS A 303 4.39 0.81 -21.89
N ASN A 304 3.15 0.42 -22.18
CA ASN A 304 2.50 0.39 -23.49
C ASN A 304 1.09 1.00 -23.47
N LEU A 305 0.85 2.05 -22.68
CA LEU A 305 -0.48 2.65 -22.54
C LEU A 305 -0.98 3.17 -23.91
N THR A 306 -2.03 2.56 -24.45
CA THR A 306 -2.84 3.17 -25.50
C THR A 306 -3.93 4.04 -24.86
N GLN A 307 -4.42 5.05 -25.59
CA GLN A 307 -5.50 5.91 -25.10
C GLN A 307 -6.76 5.10 -24.75
N ASP A 308 -7.05 4.03 -25.50
CA ASP A 308 -8.17 3.13 -25.24
C ASP A 308 -7.98 2.29 -23.97
N ARG A 309 -6.76 1.73 -23.77
CA ARG A 309 -6.41 0.99 -22.56
C ARG A 309 -6.47 1.89 -21.33
N HIS A 310 -6.09 3.16 -21.48
CA HIS A 310 -6.22 4.15 -20.42
C HIS A 310 -7.67 4.45 -20.05
N LEU A 311 -8.50 4.78 -21.04
CA LEU A 311 -9.92 5.06 -20.84
C LEU A 311 -10.63 3.85 -20.21
N MET A 312 -10.25 2.65 -20.63
CA MET A 312 -10.71 1.38 -20.07
C MET A 312 -10.31 1.23 -18.60
N LEU A 313 -9.03 1.41 -18.24
CA LEU A 313 -8.59 1.30 -16.85
C LEU A 313 -9.24 2.37 -15.96
N ASN A 314 -9.32 3.62 -16.42
CA ASN A 314 -10.04 4.68 -15.68
C ASN A 314 -11.53 4.38 -15.53
N SER A 315 -12.18 3.84 -16.57
CA SER A 315 -13.60 3.44 -16.56
C SER A 315 -13.85 2.26 -15.64
N ILE A 316 -12.97 1.25 -15.65
CA ILE A 316 -13.11 0.04 -14.82
C ILE A 316 -12.81 0.36 -13.36
N MET A 317 -11.76 1.13 -13.10
CA MET A 317 -11.40 1.52 -11.76
C MET A 317 -12.40 2.56 -11.21
N GLN A 318 -13.03 3.34 -12.10
CA GLN A 318 -14.00 4.42 -11.82
C GLN A 318 -13.42 5.55 -10.98
N GLN A 319 -12.20 5.96 -11.33
CA GLN A 319 -11.33 6.75 -10.46
C GLN A 319 -10.53 7.76 -11.26
N ASN A 320 -10.18 8.88 -10.63
CA ASN A 320 -9.37 9.91 -11.25
C ASN A 320 -7.87 9.57 -11.09
N LEU A 321 -7.40 8.56 -11.81
CA LEU A 321 -5.98 8.18 -11.82
C LEU A 321 -5.20 9.07 -12.80
N MET A 322 -4.08 9.62 -12.33
CA MET A 322 -3.17 10.41 -13.15
C MET A 322 -2.22 9.48 -13.92
N ILE A 323 -2.13 9.63 -15.24
CA ILE A 323 -1.08 8.96 -16.03
C ILE A 323 0.26 9.61 -15.73
N VAL A 324 1.27 8.78 -15.51
CA VAL A 324 2.64 9.20 -15.37
C VAL A 324 3.43 8.70 -16.57
N ASP A 325 3.80 9.65 -17.44
CA ASP A 325 4.77 9.43 -18.51
C ASP A 325 6.19 9.82 -18.06
N GLU A 326 7.16 9.65 -18.96
CA GLU A 326 8.56 9.98 -18.69
C GLU A 326 8.75 11.48 -18.42
N THR A 327 8.02 12.34 -19.11
CA THR A 327 8.07 13.80 -18.96
C THR A 327 7.63 14.23 -17.57
N PHE A 328 6.50 13.70 -17.09
CA PHE A 328 6.00 13.96 -15.75
C PHE A 328 6.98 13.43 -14.71
N ALA A 329 7.46 12.19 -14.86
CA ALA A 329 8.39 11.61 -13.91
C ALA A 329 9.70 12.42 -13.78
N ASP A 330 10.24 12.92 -14.90
CA ASP A 330 11.43 13.78 -14.93
C ASP A 330 11.20 15.21 -14.40
N SER A 331 9.95 15.62 -14.23
CA SER A 331 9.59 16.92 -13.63
C SER A 331 9.55 16.88 -12.09
N LEU A 332 9.57 15.69 -11.50
CA LEU A 332 9.55 15.50 -10.06
C LEU A 332 10.92 15.82 -9.45
N SER A 333 10.92 16.34 -8.22
CA SER A 333 12.16 16.64 -7.50
C SER A 333 12.87 15.35 -7.11
N PRO A 334 14.14 15.14 -7.50
CA PRO A 334 14.90 13.94 -7.14
C PRO A 334 15.45 14.00 -5.72
N VAL A 335 15.21 15.09 -5.00
CA VAL A 335 15.69 15.32 -3.63
C VAL A 335 14.64 16.03 -2.78
N SER A 336 14.69 15.77 -1.48
CA SER A 336 13.93 16.50 -0.47
C SER A 336 14.73 16.66 0.83
N ILE A 337 14.29 17.56 1.69
CA ILE A 337 14.80 17.71 3.06
C ILE A 337 13.76 17.19 4.03
N ALA A 338 14.18 16.26 4.89
CA ALA A 338 13.41 15.83 6.05
C ALA A 338 13.76 16.69 7.27
N THR A 339 12.75 17.10 8.03
CA THR A 339 12.89 17.79 9.33
C THR A 339 11.90 17.23 10.34
N MET A 340 12.15 17.41 11.64
CA MET A 340 11.13 17.19 12.66
C MET A 340 10.00 18.21 12.50
N SER A 341 8.77 17.81 12.78
CA SER A 341 7.64 18.72 12.81
C SER A 341 7.65 19.55 14.09
N ASP A 342 7.57 20.87 13.95
CA ASP A 342 7.34 21.76 15.09
C ASP A 342 5.99 21.42 15.76
N GLY A 343 6.02 21.16 17.06
CA GLY A 343 4.82 20.92 17.88
C GLY A 343 4.27 19.49 17.91
N GLU A 344 4.81 18.56 17.12
CA GLU A 344 4.42 17.14 17.15
C GLU A 344 5.63 16.21 17.35
N PRO A 345 5.76 15.58 18.53
CA PRO A 345 6.85 14.64 18.78
C PRO A 345 6.81 13.48 17.78
N ASN A 346 7.96 13.20 17.16
CA ASN A 346 8.18 12.07 16.24
C ASN A 346 7.40 12.14 14.91
N THR A 347 6.90 13.30 14.51
CA THR A 347 6.36 13.54 13.16
C THR A 347 7.46 14.11 12.25
N ILE A 348 7.63 13.56 11.05
CA ILE A 348 8.64 13.99 10.06
C ILE A 348 7.95 14.76 8.94
N LYS A 349 8.52 15.90 8.54
CA LYS A 349 8.07 16.69 7.38
C LYS A 349 9.11 16.60 6.27
N PHE A 350 8.64 16.46 5.04
CA PHE A 350 9.47 16.46 3.83
C PHE A 350 9.20 17.73 3.03
N ARG A 351 10.23 18.49 2.70
CA ARG A 351 10.14 19.67 1.82
C ARG A 351 10.95 19.38 0.56
N LYS A 352 10.35 19.64 -0.62
CA LYS A 352 11.10 19.54 -1.88
C LYS A 352 12.31 20.48 -1.81
N TYR A 353 13.46 19.97 -2.23
CA TYR A 353 14.69 20.74 -2.28
C TYR A 353 15.03 21.01 -3.73
N GLU A 354 15.17 22.27 -4.10
CA GLU A 354 15.74 22.62 -5.40
C GLU A 354 17.26 22.68 -5.20
N MET A 355 17.99 21.81 -5.91
CA MET A 355 19.47 21.78 -5.88
C MET A 355 20.08 22.94 -6.64
#